data_AF-A0A9Q1B423-F1
#
_entry.id   AF-A0A9Q1B423-F1
#
_cell.length_a   1.000
_cell.length_b   1.000
_cell.length_c   1.000
_cell.angle_alpha   90.00
_cell.angle_beta   90.00
_cell.angle_gamma   90.00
#
_symmetry.space_group_name_H-M   'P 1'
#
loop_
_entity.id
_entity.type
_entity.pdbx_description
1 polymer ?
#
loop_
_entity_poly.entity_id
_entity_poly.type
_entity_poly.pdbx_seq_one_letter_code
_entity_poly.pdbx_strand_id
1 'polypeptide(L)'
;MATPFSSDGGEALQRAPVSTGAGGRPPTAALEDFYELERAVAFVRENGFAKIALQFPDELLPDSADVATRMEAATTAKMYILGDTSYGSCCVDEVAAQHVDADAIIHYGPACLSPCRKPVLHVFGRKELDVIRCAEAFQELYPDPQTYAVVLSEVVYSHAIDDLASQLRPIYPNVVFSKLDCKELLIHPSQ
;
A
#
# COMPACT_ATOMS: atom_id res chain seq x y z
N MET A 1 34.79 18.79 3.48
CA MET A 1 33.51 19.46 3.77
C MET A 1 32.45 18.38 3.77
N ALA A 2 32.00 17.92 4.94
CA ALA A 2 30.94 16.93 5.04
C ALA A 2 29.59 17.63 4.84
N THR A 3 28.79 17.17 3.89
CA THR A 3 27.40 17.60 3.75
C THR A 3 26.60 17.05 4.93
N PRO A 4 25.77 17.87 5.59
CA PRO A 4 24.99 17.41 6.73
C PRO A 4 23.91 16.43 6.25
N PHE A 5 23.77 15.32 6.95
CA PHE A 5 22.78 14.25 6.68
C PHE A 5 21.35 14.62 7.11
N SER A 6 21.13 15.81 7.68
CA SER A 6 19.86 16.22 8.24
C SER A 6 19.38 17.49 7.56
N SER A 7 18.24 17.42 6.86
CA SER A 7 17.46 18.61 6.53
C SER A 7 16.89 19.20 7.83
N ASP A 8 16.67 20.51 7.86
CA ASP A 8 16.23 21.26 9.04
C ASP A 8 14.71 21.15 9.31
N GLY A 9 14.03 20.22 8.63
CA GLY A 9 12.57 20.03 8.72
C GLY A 9 11.74 21.17 8.13
N GLY A 10 12.37 22.25 7.63
CA GLY A 10 11.67 23.40 7.06
C GLY A 10 10.88 23.05 5.80
N GLU A 11 11.35 22.10 5.00
CA GLU A 11 10.70 21.66 3.77
C GLU A 11 9.34 20.98 3.99
N ALA A 12 9.10 20.29 5.12
CA ALA A 12 7.76 19.74 5.34
C ALA A 12 6.81 20.71 6.03
N LEU A 13 7.31 21.69 6.79
CA LEU A 13 6.49 22.82 7.25
C LEU A 13 6.01 23.70 6.09
N GLN A 14 6.79 23.75 5.00
CA GLN A 14 6.48 24.52 3.79
C GLN A 14 5.83 23.68 2.69
N ARG A 15 5.59 22.39 2.92
CA ARG A 15 4.75 21.59 2.01
C ARG A 15 3.33 22.13 2.09
N ALA A 16 2.99 23.01 1.15
CA ALA A 16 1.59 23.18 0.79
C ALA A 16 1.06 21.80 0.36
N PRO A 17 -0.17 21.42 0.70
CA PRO A 17 -0.79 20.25 0.10
C PRO A 17 -0.70 20.48 -1.41
N VAL A 18 0.11 19.67 -2.07
CA VAL A 18 0.19 19.74 -3.52
C VAL A 18 -1.17 19.23 -3.97
N SER A 19 -2.05 20.15 -4.37
CA SER A 19 -3.28 19.86 -5.10
C SER A 19 -2.93 19.35 -6.51
N THR A 20 -2.15 18.28 -6.59
CA THR A 20 -2.05 17.43 -7.76
C THR A 20 -2.99 16.28 -7.50
N GLY A 21 -4.09 16.20 -8.24
CA GLY A 21 -5.07 15.11 -8.17
C GLY A 21 -4.53 13.76 -8.63
N ALA A 22 -3.41 13.30 -8.06
CA ALA A 22 -2.63 12.16 -8.55
C ALA A 22 -2.35 11.05 -7.51
N GLY A 23 -2.54 11.31 -6.21
CA GLY A 23 -2.23 10.34 -5.14
C GLY A 23 -3.42 9.86 -4.29
N GLY A 24 -4.55 10.58 -4.32
CA GLY A 24 -5.75 10.19 -3.57
C GLY A 24 -6.54 9.05 -4.22
N ARG A 25 -7.55 8.54 -3.52
CA ARG A 25 -8.51 7.59 -4.09
C ARG A 25 -9.16 8.20 -5.35
N PRO A 26 -9.20 7.47 -6.48
CA PRO A 26 -9.90 7.94 -7.68
C PRO A 26 -11.38 8.21 -7.37
N PRO A 27 -11.99 9.31 -7.87
CA PRO A 27 -13.40 9.60 -7.64
C PRO A 27 -14.35 8.51 -8.14
N THR A 28 -13.91 7.73 -9.14
CA THR A 28 -14.65 6.61 -9.74
C THR A 28 -14.55 5.33 -8.92
N ALA A 29 -13.55 5.20 -8.05
CA ALA A 29 -13.32 4.00 -7.26
C ALA A 29 -14.19 4.02 -5.99
N ALA A 30 -14.94 2.95 -5.75
CA ALA A 30 -15.65 2.74 -4.50
C ALA A 30 -14.64 2.70 -3.33
N LEU A 31 -15.04 3.26 -2.19
CA LEU A 31 -14.19 3.34 -1.01
C LEU A 31 -13.87 1.94 -0.48
N GLU A 32 -14.85 1.05 -0.50
CA GLU A 32 -14.77 -0.35 -0.07
C GLU A 32 -13.72 -1.13 -0.86
N ASP A 33 -13.71 -0.96 -2.18
CA ASP A 33 -12.80 -1.66 -3.08
C ASP A 33 -11.38 -1.09 -3.01
N PHE A 34 -11.27 0.24 -2.98
CA PHE A 34 -9.96 0.91 -2.95
C PHE A 34 -9.19 0.62 -1.66
N TYR A 35 -9.88 0.62 -0.51
CA TYR A 35 -9.29 0.32 0.79
C TYR A 35 -9.39 -1.16 1.19
N GLU A 36 -9.86 -2.02 0.28
CA GLU A 36 -9.98 -3.47 0.47
C GLU A 36 -10.66 -3.85 1.80
N LEU A 37 -11.76 -3.15 2.13
CA LEU A 37 -12.37 -3.21 3.46
C LEU A 37 -12.82 -4.62 3.84
N GLU A 38 -13.26 -5.43 2.88
CA GLU A 38 -13.60 -6.83 3.14
C GLU A 38 -12.40 -7.63 3.66
N ARG A 39 -11.23 -7.48 3.02
CA ARG A 39 -9.99 -8.13 3.47
C ARG A 39 -9.55 -7.60 4.82
N ALA A 40 -9.67 -6.28 5.05
CA ALA A 40 -9.35 -5.66 6.33
C ALA A 40 -10.26 -6.17 7.47
N VAL A 41 -11.57 -6.31 7.21
CA VAL A 41 -12.53 -6.85 8.18
C VAL A 41 -12.23 -8.31 8.50
N ALA A 42 -11.91 -9.13 7.50
CA ALA A 42 -11.50 -10.52 7.70
C ALA A 42 -10.25 -10.61 8.58
N PHE A 43 -9.21 -9.84 8.26
CA PHE A 43 -7.98 -9.75 9.05
C PHE A 43 -8.24 -9.43 10.53
N VAL A 44 -9.12 -8.46 10.82
CA VAL A 44 -9.47 -8.10 12.20
C VAL A 44 -10.24 -9.21 12.91
N ARG A 45 -11.28 -9.76 12.25
CA ARG A 45 -12.19 -10.75 12.85
C ARG A 45 -11.53 -12.10 13.09
N GLU A 46 -10.78 -12.60 12.11
CA GLU A 46 -10.14 -13.93 12.18
C GLU A 46 -9.07 -14.01 13.27
N ASN A 47 -8.40 -12.89 13.55
CA ASN A 47 -7.40 -12.80 14.61
C ASN A 47 -7.97 -12.32 15.96
N GLY A 48 -9.25 -11.95 16.03
CA GLY A 48 -9.90 -11.50 17.26
C GLY A 48 -9.32 -10.21 17.84
N PHE A 49 -8.80 -9.32 16.98
CA PHE A 49 -8.21 -8.06 17.40
C PHE A 49 -9.28 -7.06 17.88
N ALA A 50 -9.00 -6.31 18.94
CA ALA A 50 -9.94 -5.39 19.58
C ALA A 50 -9.58 -3.91 19.37
N LYS A 51 -8.29 -3.59 19.18
CA LYS A 51 -7.79 -2.24 18.91
C LYS A 51 -6.90 -2.25 17.68
N ILE A 52 -7.26 -1.46 16.68
CA ILE A 52 -6.54 -1.39 15.41
C ILE A 52 -6.02 0.02 15.19
N ALA A 53 -4.73 0.14 14.88
CA ALA A 53 -4.16 1.38 14.40
C ALA A 53 -4.32 1.47 12.87
N LEU A 54 -4.82 2.60 12.37
CA LEU A 54 -4.95 2.89 10.95
C LEU A 54 -3.93 3.94 10.57
N GLN A 55 -3.03 3.60 9.65
CA GLN A 55 -2.01 4.51 9.15
C GLN A 55 -2.31 4.88 7.71
N PHE A 56 -2.45 6.17 7.43
CA PHE A 56 -2.72 6.70 6.10
C PHE A 56 -1.62 7.69 5.70
N PRO A 57 -1.18 7.69 4.43
CA PRO A 57 -0.42 8.79 3.88
C PRO A 57 -1.31 10.03 3.74
N ASP A 58 -0.69 11.21 3.62
CA ASP A 58 -1.39 12.49 3.57
C ASP A 58 -2.49 12.54 2.49
N GLU A 59 -2.26 11.89 1.35
CA GLU A 59 -3.20 11.87 0.22
C GLU A 59 -4.47 11.04 0.49
N LEU A 60 -4.43 10.11 1.45
CA LEU A 60 -5.55 9.23 1.81
C LEU A 60 -6.20 9.61 3.15
N LEU A 61 -5.60 10.53 3.91
CA LEU A 61 -6.18 11.06 5.15
C LEU A 61 -7.62 11.59 5.01
N PRO A 62 -8.05 12.23 3.89
CA PRO A 62 -9.43 12.69 3.75
C PRO A 62 -10.50 11.60 3.88
N ASP A 63 -10.18 10.35 3.52
CA ASP A 63 -11.11 9.21 3.64
C ASP A 63 -11.01 8.51 5.01
N SER A 64 -10.00 8.83 5.84
CA SER A 64 -9.66 8.07 7.05
C SER A 64 -10.81 7.90 8.04
N ALA A 65 -11.61 8.95 8.24
CA ALA A 65 -12.76 8.92 9.16
C ALA A 65 -13.89 8.01 8.67
N ASP A 66 -14.15 7.96 7.35
CA ASP A 66 -15.17 7.08 6.77
C ASP A 66 -14.71 5.62 6.82
N VAL A 67 -13.44 5.36 6.47
CA VAL A 67 -12.81 4.04 6.60
C VAL A 67 -12.90 3.54 8.04
N ALA A 68 -12.51 4.35 9.03
CA ALA A 68 -12.59 4.00 10.44
C ALA A 68 -14.02 3.66 10.86
N THR A 69 -15.00 4.52 10.53
CA THR A 69 -16.41 4.31 10.89
C THR A 69 -16.96 3.00 10.33
N ARG A 70 -16.66 2.69 9.07
CA ARG A 70 -17.11 1.44 8.42
C ARG A 70 -16.43 0.21 9.01
N MET A 71 -15.13 0.30 9.29
CA MET A 71 -14.38 -0.76 9.93
C MET A 71 -14.90 -1.04 11.35
N GLU A 72 -15.21 -0.01 12.15
CA GLU A 72 -15.81 -0.17 13.48
C GLU A 72 -17.18 -0.82 13.41
N ALA A 73 -18.05 -0.36 12.49
CA ALA A 73 -19.37 -0.94 12.29
C ALA A 73 -19.32 -2.41 11.87
N ALA A 74 -18.32 -2.79 11.05
CA ALA A 74 -18.15 -4.14 10.57
C ALA A 74 -17.44 -5.05 11.59
N THR A 75 -16.52 -4.56 12.41
CA THR A 75 -15.67 -5.42 13.25
C THR A 75 -15.99 -5.35 14.74
N THR A 76 -16.65 -4.29 15.20
CA THR A 76 -16.80 -3.90 16.63
C THR A 76 -15.48 -3.57 17.35
N ALA A 77 -14.34 -3.69 16.67
CA ALA A 77 -13.04 -3.26 17.17
C ALA A 77 -12.92 -1.74 17.12
N LYS A 78 -12.12 -1.16 18.02
CA LYS A 78 -11.85 0.29 18.04
C LYS A 78 -10.78 0.65 17.02
N MET A 79 -11.02 1.70 16.24
CA MET A 79 -10.09 2.18 15.23
C MET A 79 -9.37 3.45 15.72
N TYR A 80 -8.05 3.49 15.59
CA TYR A 80 -7.21 4.62 15.97
C TYR A 80 -6.45 5.13 14.75
N ILE A 81 -6.85 6.30 14.23
CA ILE A 81 -6.15 6.93 13.11
C ILE A 81 -4.84 7.54 13.63
N LEU A 82 -3.71 7.11 13.09
CA LEU A 82 -2.38 7.62 13.46
C LEU A 82 -2.14 8.99 12.81
N GLY A 83 -1.63 9.94 13.61
CA GLY A 83 -1.43 11.33 13.17
C GLY A 83 -0.01 11.68 12.71
N ASP A 84 0.98 10.79 12.89
CA ASP A 84 2.39 11.02 12.55
C ASP A 84 2.77 10.31 11.24
N THR A 85 2.13 10.69 10.13
CA THR A 85 2.31 10.00 8.83
C THR A 85 2.92 10.86 7.74
N SER A 86 3.11 12.16 7.97
CA SER A 86 3.63 13.11 6.98
C SER A 86 5.13 12.95 6.69
N TYR A 87 5.87 12.22 7.53
CA TYR A 87 7.28 11.85 7.30
C TYR A 87 7.44 10.33 7.31
N GLY A 88 7.90 9.76 6.20
CA GLY A 88 8.13 8.31 6.12
C GLY A 88 6.84 7.50 5.99
N SER A 89 5.91 7.96 5.14
CA SER A 89 4.64 7.29 4.85
C SER A 89 4.77 5.84 4.39
N CYS A 90 5.96 5.39 4.01
CA CYS A 90 6.22 4.00 3.64
C CYS A 90 6.56 3.07 4.81
N CYS A 91 6.89 3.60 5.99
CA CYS A 91 7.23 2.81 7.17
C CYS A 91 6.02 2.65 8.07
N VAL A 92 5.89 1.47 8.68
CA VAL A 92 4.85 1.23 9.69
C VAL A 92 5.22 1.94 10.99
N ASP A 93 4.32 2.76 11.52
CA ASP A 93 4.53 3.44 12.80
C ASP A 93 4.11 2.57 13.99
N GLU A 94 5.01 1.66 14.37
CA GLU A 94 4.81 0.79 15.53
C GLU A 94 4.83 1.57 16.86
N VAL A 95 5.46 2.74 16.91
CA VAL A 95 5.60 3.53 18.13
C VAL A 95 4.27 4.21 18.44
N ALA A 96 3.66 4.91 17.48
CA ALA A 96 2.32 5.49 17.69
C ALA A 96 1.26 4.42 17.95
N ALA A 97 1.33 3.28 17.24
CA ALA A 97 0.44 2.14 17.50
C ALA A 97 0.58 1.58 18.93
N GLN A 98 1.79 1.57 19.49
CA GLN A 98 2.02 1.14 20.87
C GLN A 98 1.41 2.09 21.91
N HIS A 99 1.35 3.40 21.64
CA HIS A 99 0.77 4.37 22.59
C HIS A 99 -0.73 4.17 22.85
N VAL A 100 -1.43 3.48 21.95
CA VAL A 100 -2.86 3.12 22.11
C VAL A 100 -3.04 1.64 22.47
N ASP A 101 -1.95 0.90 22.68
CA ASP A 101 -1.91 -0.56 22.81
C ASP A 101 -2.65 -1.26 21.67
N ALA A 102 -2.40 -0.87 20.41
CA ALA A 102 -3.02 -1.51 19.26
C ALA A 102 -2.55 -2.97 19.12
N ASP A 103 -3.48 -3.86 18.80
CA ASP A 103 -3.22 -5.28 18.55
C ASP A 103 -2.58 -5.48 17.17
N ALA A 104 -3.02 -4.70 16.19
CA ALA A 104 -2.54 -4.73 14.81
C ALA A 104 -2.58 -3.35 14.16
N ILE A 105 -1.89 -3.23 13.02
CA ILE A 105 -1.84 -2.01 12.22
C ILE A 105 -2.37 -2.32 10.81
N ILE A 106 -3.23 -1.46 10.29
CA ILE A 106 -3.56 -1.46 8.85
C ILE A 106 -2.86 -0.25 8.24
N HIS A 107 -1.93 -0.53 7.34
CA HIS A 107 -1.09 0.46 6.68
C HIS A 107 -1.57 0.65 5.24
N TYR A 108 -2.08 1.83 4.93
CA TYR A 108 -2.60 2.17 3.62
C TYR A 108 -1.53 2.88 2.77
N GLY A 109 -1.54 2.66 1.45
CA GLY A 109 -0.65 3.33 0.52
C GLY A 109 0.72 2.65 0.34
N PRO A 110 1.73 3.38 -0.17
CA PRO A 110 3.06 2.85 -0.42
C PRO A 110 3.70 2.29 0.85
N ALA A 111 4.39 1.15 0.79
CA ALA A 111 5.09 0.59 1.94
C ALA A 111 6.50 0.11 1.58
N CYS A 112 7.43 0.24 2.52
CA CYS A 112 8.79 -0.28 2.40
C CYS A 112 8.89 -1.78 2.75
N LEU A 113 7.83 -2.35 3.34
CA LEU A 113 7.76 -3.75 3.80
C LEU A 113 8.90 -4.14 4.75
N SER A 114 9.41 -3.17 5.51
CA SER A 114 10.38 -3.45 6.56
C SER A 114 9.77 -4.38 7.61
N PRO A 115 10.57 -5.30 8.20
CA PRO A 115 10.07 -6.21 9.23
C PRO A 115 9.43 -5.45 10.40
N CYS A 116 8.21 -5.84 10.77
CA CYS A 116 7.44 -5.28 11.88
C CYS A 116 7.31 -6.32 12.99
N ARG A 117 7.19 -5.86 14.25
CA ARG A 117 6.98 -6.74 15.42
C ARG A 117 5.50 -7.03 15.65
N LYS A 118 4.62 -6.06 15.36
CA LYS A 118 3.17 -6.23 15.41
C LYS A 118 2.63 -6.80 14.09
N PRO A 119 1.45 -7.45 14.11
CA PRO A 119 0.72 -7.79 12.90
C PRO A 119 0.41 -6.54 12.08
N VAL A 120 0.72 -6.59 10.79
CA VAL A 120 0.43 -5.50 9.85
C VAL A 120 -0.27 -6.05 8.63
N LEU A 121 -1.42 -5.44 8.30
CA LEU A 121 -2.03 -5.59 6.99
C LEU A 121 -1.64 -4.40 6.12
N HIS A 122 -1.03 -4.66 4.97
CA HIS A 122 -0.75 -3.63 3.98
C HIS A 122 -1.87 -3.57 2.95
N VAL A 123 -2.31 -2.36 2.62
CA VAL A 123 -3.33 -2.09 1.59
C VAL A 123 -2.82 -0.98 0.68
N PHE A 124 -2.29 -1.36 -0.49
CA PHE A 124 -1.60 -0.43 -1.38
C PHE A 124 -2.55 0.43 -2.22
N GLY A 125 -3.84 0.10 -2.25
CA GLY A 125 -4.79 0.63 -3.22
C GLY A 125 -4.63 -0.01 -4.60
N ARG A 126 -5.55 0.33 -5.51
CA ARG A 126 -5.60 -0.23 -6.87
C ARG A 126 -5.77 0.88 -7.88
N LYS A 127 -4.68 1.23 -8.57
CA LYS A 127 -4.72 2.25 -9.63
C LYS A 127 -5.05 1.59 -10.96
N GLU A 128 -6.06 2.10 -11.66
CA GLU A 128 -6.49 1.57 -12.95
C GLU A 128 -5.32 1.50 -13.95
N LEU A 129 -5.18 0.35 -14.59
CA LEU A 129 -4.20 0.10 -15.64
C LEU A 129 -4.89 -0.65 -16.79
N ASP A 130 -4.84 -0.08 -17.99
CA ASP A 130 -5.21 -0.80 -19.21
C ASP A 130 -4.07 -1.75 -19.58
N VAL A 131 -4.21 -3.02 -19.16
CA VAL A 131 -3.21 -4.06 -19.36
C VAL A 131 -2.97 -4.34 -20.85
N ILE A 132 -4.02 -4.26 -21.67
CA ILE A 132 -3.93 -4.52 -23.12
C ILE A 132 -3.07 -3.43 -23.76
N ARG A 133 -3.41 -2.16 -23.52
CA ARG A 133 -2.63 -1.04 -24.04
C ARG A 133 -1.20 -1.02 -23.51
N CYS A 134 -0.99 -1.43 -22.27
CA CYS A 134 0.35 -1.55 -21.69
C CYS A 134 1.18 -2.64 -22.40
N ALA A 135 0.57 -3.79 -22.69
CA ALA A 135 1.24 -4.88 -23.43
C ALA A 135 1.54 -4.49 -24.90
N GLU A 136 0.64 -3.76 -25.56
CA GLU A 136 0.88 -3.21 -26.90
C GLU A 136 2.06 -2.24 -26.91
N ALA A 137 2.08 -1.27 -25.98
CA ALA A 137 3.18 -0.32 -25.86
C ALA A 137 4.52 -1.00 -25.55
N PHE A 138 4.52 -2.07 -24.76
CA PHE A 138 5.71 -2.87 -24.52
C PHE A 138 6.23 -3.52 -25.82
N GLN A 139 5.32 -4.09 -26.64
CA GLN A 139 5.68 -4.71 -27.92
C GLN A 139 6.20 -3.71 -28.94
N GLU A 140 5.65 -2.49 -28.98
CA GLU A 140 6.16 -1.41 -29.83
C GLU A 140 7.56 -0.98 -29.43
N LEU A 141 7.85 -0.94 -28.12
CA LEU A 141 9.16 -0.56 -27.59
C LEU A 141 10.23 -1.65 -27.79
N TYR A 142 9.82 -2.91 -27.69
CA TYR A 142 10.71 -4.08 -27.79
C TYR A 142 10.25 -5.05 -28.88
N PRO A 143 10.40 -4.71 -30.18
CA PRO A 143 9.89 -5.54 -31.27
C PRO A 143 10.58 -6.90 -31.43
N ASP A 144 11.74 -7.12 -30.78
CA ASP A 144 12.44 -8.40 -30.76
C ASP A 144 11.96 -9.28 -29.59
N PRO A 145 11.31 -10.44 -29.85
CA PRO A 145 10.88 -11.39 -28.82
C PRO A 145 12.02 -11.94 -27.94
N GLN A 146 13.27 -11.90 -28.40
CA GLN A 146 14.42 -12.39 -27.64
C GLN A 146 14.97 -11.37 -26.63
N THR A 147 14.35 -10.19 -26.53
CA THR A 147 14.74 -9.13 -25.59
C THR A 147 14.78 -9.63 -24.15
N TYR A 148 15.86 -9.30 -23.45
CA TYR A 148 15.99 -9.51 -22.00
C TYR A 148 15.54 -8.26 -21.27
N ALA A 149 14.47 -8.35 -20.50
CA ALA A 149 13.98 -7.24 -19.70
C ALA A 149 13.47 -7.71 -18.33
N VAL A 150 13.53 -6.80 -17.37
CA VAL A 150 12.91 -6.97 -16.06
C VAL A 150 11.84 -5.91 -15.91
N VAL A 151 10.60 -6.34 -15.72
CA VAL A 151 9.45 -5.47 -15.50
C VAL A 151 9.26 -5.31 -13.99
N LEU A 152 9.41 -4.06 -13.53
CA LEU A 152 9.15 -3.67 -12.15
C LEU A 152 7.87 -2.82 -12.12
N SER A 153 7.10 -2.93 -11.04
CA SER A 153 5.92 -2.09 -10.83
C SER A 153 5.92 -1.44 -9.45
N GLU A 154 5.34 -0.25 -9.37
CA GLU A 154 4.88 0.34 -8.11
C GLU A 154 3.86 -0.58 -7.42
N VAL A 155 3.77 -0.52 -6.09
CA VAL A 155 2.88 -1.40 -5.31
C VAL A 155 1.39 -1.20 -5.64
N VAL A 156 1.01 0.00 -6.08
CA VAL A 156 -0.37 0.33 -6.51
C VAL A 156 -0.82 -0.44 -7.76
N TYR A 157 0.13 -0.95 -8.56
CA TYR A 157 -0.12 -1.78 -9.75
C TYR A 157 0.14 -3.26 -9.53
N SER A 158 0.45 -3.67 -8.30
CA SER A 158 0.70 -5.09 -7.95
C SER A 158 -0.47 -6.00 -8.34
N HIS A 159 -1.70 -5.47 -8.35
CA HIS A 159 -2.90 -6.19 -8.77
C HIS A 159 -2.94 -6.52 -10.28
N ALA A 160 -2.19 -5.80 -11.13
CA ALA A 160 -2.25 -5.92 -12.59
C ALA A 160 -1.00 -6.58 -13.21
N ILE A 161 0.07 -6.78 -12.43
CA ILE A 161 1.34 -7.29 -12.97
C ILE A 161 1.23 -8.73 -13.48
N ASP A 162 0.40 -9.56 -12.84
CA ASP A 162 0.19 -10.95 -13.26
C ASP A 162 -0.61 -11.05 -14.57
N ASP A 163 -1.57 -10.15 -14.77
CA ASP A 163 -2.32 -10.05 -16.03
C ASP A 163 -1.41 -9.58 -17.17
N LEU A 164 -0.57 -8.58 -16.92
CA LEU A 164 0.43 -8.12 -17.88
C LEU A 164 1.43 -9.22 -18.23
N ALA A 165 1.91 -9.95 -17.22
CA ALA A 165 2.81 -11.08 -17.41
C ALA A 165 2.17 -12.19 -18.25
N SER A 166 0.87 -12.45 -18.04
CA SER A 166 0.12 -13.47 -18.79
C SER A 166 -0.01 -13.13 -20.28
N GLN A 167 -0.08 -11.84 -20.63
CA GLN A 167 -0.09 -11.40 -22.04
C GLN A 167 1.30 -11.45 -22.69
N LEU A 168 2.36 -11.08 -21.95
CA LEU A 168 3.69 -10.92 -22.52
C LEU A 168 4.54 -12.19 -22.50
N ARG A 169 4.42 -13.06 -21.49
CA ARG A 169 5.22 -14.30 -21.39
C ARG A 169 5.13 -15.23 -22.60
N PRO A 170 3.98 -15.41 -23.28
CA PRO A 170 3.90 -16.24 -24.48
C PRO A 170 4.75 -15.73 -25.65
N ILE A 171 5.01 -14.41 -25.68
CA ILE A 171 5.74 -13.74 -26.76
C ILE A 171 7.21 -13.53 -26.37
N TYR A 172 7.47 -13.16 -25.11
CA TYR A 172 8.79 -12.81 -24.61
C TYR A 172 9.30 -13.81 -23.55
N PRO A 173 10.01 -14.89 -23.95
CA PRO A 173 10.48 -15.92 -23.01
C PRO A 173 11.54 -15.41 -22.01
N ASN A 174 12.23 -14.32 -22.33
CA ASN A 174 13.34 -13.77 -21.54
C ASN A 174 12.93 -12.57 -20.66
N VAL A 175 11.63 -12.27 -20.57
CA VAL A 175 11.12 -11.16 -19.75
C VAL A 175 10.66 -11.68 -18.39
N VAL A 176 11.21 -11.08 -17.34
CA VAL A 176 10.91 -11.44 -15.95
C VAL A 176 10.11 -10.32 -15.30
N PHE A 177 9.09 -10.69 -14.51
CA PHE A 177 8.21 -9.76 -13.81
C PHE A 177 8.51 -9.81 -12.31
N SER A 178 8.59 -8.64 -11.66
CA SER A 178 8.70 -8.57 -10.21
C SER A 178 7.47 -9.16 -9.53
N LYS A 179 7.68 -9.80 -8.38
CA LYS A 179 6.60 -10.24 -7.50
C LYS A 179 6.71 -9.52 -6.17
N LEU A 180 5.58 -9.04 -5.67
CA LEU A 180 5.50 -8.48 -4.33
C LEU A 180 5.43 -9.62 -3.31
N ASP A 181 6.41 -9.67 -2.41
CA ASP A 181 6.40 -10.61 -1.27
C ASP A 181 5.80 -9.89 -0.06
N CYS A 182 4.47 -9.91 0.03
CA CYS A 182 3.79 -9.56 1.26
C CYS A 182 3.91 -10.76 2.19
N LYS A 183 4.94 -10.76 3.04
CA LYS A 183 4.97 -11.64 4.20
C LYS A 183 3.84 -11.20 5.12
N GLU A 184 2.63 -11.69 4.88
CA GLU A 184 1.59 -11.73 5.89
C GLU A 184 2.20 -12.53 7.03
N LEU A 185 2.65 -11.83 8.08
CA LEU A 185 3.06 -12.43 9.32
C LEU A 185 1.79 -13.00 9.96
N LEU A 186 1.30 -14.10 9.39
CA LEU A 186 0.47 -15.07 10.08
C LEU A 186 1.30 -15.46 11.30
N ILE A 187 0.94 -14.89 12.44
CA ILE A 187 1.47 -15.31 13.72
C ILE A 187 1.08 -16.78 13.82
N HIS A 188 2.02 -17.68 13.54
CA HIS A 188 1.89 -19.04 14.03
C HIS A 188 1.79 -18.93 15.56
N PRO A 189 0.73 -19.44 16.19
CA PRO A 189 0.66 -19.48 17.64
C PRO A 189 1.90 -20.22 18.13
N SER A 190 2.61 -19.59 19.07
CA SER A 190 3.75 -20.17 19.74
C SER A 190 3.32 -21.54 20.30
N GLN A 191 4.05 -22.60 19.93
CA GLN A 191 4.01 -23.85 20.68
C GLN A 191 4.55 -23.64 22.10
#